data_AF-A0A352Q4L1-F1
#
_entry.id   AF-A0A352Q4L1-F1
#
_cell.length_a   1.000
_cell.length_b   1.000
_cell.length_c   1.000
_cell.angle_alpha   90.00
_cell.angle_beta   90.00
_cell.angle_gamma   90.00
#
_symmetry.space_group_name_H-M   'P 1'
#
loop_
_entity.id
_entity.type
_entity.pdbx_description
1 polymer ?
#
loop_
_entity_poly.entity_id
_entity_poly.type
_entity_poly.pdbx_seq_one_letter_code
_entity_poly.pdbx_strand_id
1 'polypeptide(L)'
;LDNLGSCHAAVLALLDSDDSAPQASALCFLFDHEEVGSTSAKGADGSFLDDVIGRITNGCGLDDQDRQRVLARSMLVSADMAHAFNPGHPHVYDNDHRVHLNQGPVIKTNASQRYTSDSLSAGAFQLACERAGVPWQHYVQRSDLACGSTIGPMAAARLGLRSVDVGNPMWAMHSARESAGAADHDAMCRALKAFFET
;
A
#
# COMPACT_ATOMS: atom_id res chain seq x y z
N LEU A 1 14.35 -3.85 4.75
CA LEU A 1 13.01 -4.40 4.45
C LEU A 1 12.09 -3.23 4.24
N ASP A 2 12.06 -2.31 5.20
CA ASP A 2 11.44 -1.01 5.03
C ASP A 2 12.18 -0.16 3.97
N ASN A 3 11.56 0.29 2.88
CA ASN A 3 10.36 -0.28 2.25
C ASN A 3 10.66 -1.06 0.95
N LEU A 4 11.93 -1.43 0.74
CA LEU A 4 12.35 -2.23 -0.43
C LEU A 4 11.62 -3.58 -0.54
N GLY A 5 11.09 -4.13 0.56
CA GLY A 5 10.24 -5.32 0.55
C GLY A 5 8.97 -5.09 -0.25
N SER A 6 8.25 -4.00 0.00
CA SER A 6 7.05 -3.64 -0.75
C SER A 6 7.38 -3.22 -2.19
N CYS A 7 8.47 -2.48 -2.41
CA CYS A 7 8.94 -2.14 -3.76
C CYS A 7 9.16 -3.40 -4.61
N HIS A 8 9.85 -4.38 -4.05
CA HIS A 8 10.11 -5.65 -4.72
C HIS A 8 8.80 -6.41 -5.00
N ALA A 9 7.90 -6.51 -4.01
CA ALA A 9 6.63 -7.20 -4.18
C ALA A 9 5.76 -6.55 -5.27
N ALA A 10 5.67 -5.22 -5.29
CA ALA A 10 4.90 -4.47 -6.28
C ALA A 10 5.45 -4.63 -7.70
N VAL A 11 6.79 -4.59 -7.87
CA VAL A 11 7.43 -4.79 -9.18
C VAL A 11 7.21 -6.21 -9.68
N LEU A 12 7.40 -7.23 -8.83
CA LEU A 12 7.13 -8.61 -9.22
C LEU A 12 5.66 -8.83 -9.59
N ALA A 13 4.74 -8.33 -8.78
CA ALA A 13 3.31 -8.44 -9.04
C ALA A 13 2.91 -7.81 -10.38
N LEU A 14 3.48 -6.64 -10.73
CA LEU A 14 3.23 -5.98 -12.01
C LEU A 14 3.81 -6.75 -13.20
N LEU A 15 4.97 -7.38 -13.03
CA LEU A 15 5.59 -8.19 -14.09
C LEU A 15 4.87 -9.53 -14.30
N ASP A 16 4.32 -10.11 -13.22
CA ASP A 16 3.67 -11.41 -13.24
C ASP A 16 2.16 -11.33 -13.50
N SER A 17 1.55 -10.14 -13.49
CA SER A 17 0.12 -9.94 -13.78
C SER A 17 -0.19 -10.22 -15.24
N ASP A 18 -1.33 -10.87 -15.51
CA ASP A 18 -1.78 -11.15 -16.87
C ASP A 18 -2.27 -9.88 -17.59
N ASP A 19 -1.55 -9.47 -18.64
CA ASP A 19 -1.88 -8.32 -19.49
C ASP A 19 -2.52 -8.75 -20.83
N SER A 20 -3.07 -9.97 -20.92
CA SER A 20 -3.69 -10.47 -22.16
C SER A 20 -5.03 -9.81 -22.47
N ALA A 21 -5.76 -9.31 -21.46
CA ALA A 21 -7.05 -8.63 -21.62
C ALA A 21 -7.30 -7.57 -20.53
N PRO A 22 -6.45 -6.52 -20.44
CA PRO A 22 -6.51 -5.55 -19.35
C PRO A 22 -7.84 -4.79 -19.35
N GLN A 23 -8.52 -4.78 -18.21
CA GLN A 23 -9.71 -3.93 -17.99
C GLN A 23 -9.34 -2.51 -17.55
N ALA A 24 -8.12 -2.32 -17.04
CA ALA A 24 -7.57 -1.05 -16.59
C ALA A 24 -6.04 -1.04 -16.75
N SER A 25 -5.43 0.14 -16.71
CA SER A 25 -3.97 0.28 -16.69
C SER A 25 -3.42 0.00 -15.28
N ALA A 26 -2.46 -0.91 -15.18
CA ALA A 26 -1.69 -1.13 -13.97
C ALA A 26 -0.47 -0.20 -13.93
N LEU A 27 -0.25 0.47 -12.79
CA LEU A 27 0.87 1.38 -12.58
C LEU A 27 1.56 1.07 -11.25
N CYS A 28 2.89 1.15 -11.24
CA CYS A 28 3.71 1.01 -10.03
C CYS A 28 4.62 2.23 -9.88
N PHE A 29 4.47 2.97 -8.79
CA PHE A 29 5.27 4.16 -8.47
C PHE A 29 6.11 3.90 -7.23
N LEU A 30 7.41 4.15 -7.33
CA LEU A 30 8.38 4.00 -6.24
C LEU A 30 8.97 5.38 -5.94
N PHE A 31 8.77 5.87 -4.71
CA PHE A 31 9.17 7.22 -4.29
C PHE A 31 10.41 7.19 -3.40
N ASP A 32 11.19 8.27 -3.48
CA ASP A 32 12.31 8.55 -2.58
C ASP A 32 11.84 9.41 -1.39
N HIS A 33 12.70 9.61 -0.41
CA HIS A 33 12.52 10.57 0.69
C HIS A 33 11.29 10.37 1.59
N GLU A 34 10.66 9.19 1.57
CA GLU A 34 9.55 8.86 2.48
C GLU A 34 9.97 9.08 3.94
N GLU A 35 11.11 8.50 4.31
CA GLU A 35 11.73 8.53 5.64
C GLU A 35 12.13 9.93 6.14
N VAL A 36 12.11 10.93 5.26
CA VAL A 36 12.41 12.34 5.59
C VAL A 36 11.22 13.27 5.30
N GLY A 37 10.02 12.70 5.11
CA GLY A 37 8.75 13.42 5.03
C GLY A 37 8.17 13.61 3.62
N SER A 38 8.75 13.00 2.59
CA SER A 38 8.27 12.99 1.19
C SER A 38 8.19 14.33 0.45
N THR A 39 8.41 15.48 1.11
CA THR A 39 8.39 16.81 0.48
C THR A 39 9.66 17.07 -0.34
N SER A 40 9.68 16.55 -1.57
CA SER A 40 10.75 16.78 -2.54
C SER A 40 10.26 16.47 -3.96
N ALA A 41 11.04 16.81 -4.99
CA ALA A 41 10.71 16.49 -6.38
C ALA A 41 10.65 14.97 -6.67
N LYS A 42 11.23 14.13 -5.82
CA LYS A 42 11.26 12.65 -5.97
C LYS A 42 10.42 11.91 -4.92
N GLY A 43 9.83 12.64 -3.97
CA GLY A 43 8.96 12.06 -2.95
C GLY A 43 7.50 12.10 -3.35
N ALA A 44 6.66 11.48 -2.53
CA ALA A 44 5.22 11.33 -2.82
C ALA A 44 4.45 12.66 -2.82
N ASP A 45 4.97 13.69 -2.14
CA ASP A 45 4.42 15.05 -2.16
C ASP A 45 4.94 15.87 -3.37
N GLY A 46 5.68 15.24 -4.29
CA GLY A 46 6.09 15.80 -5.58
C GLY A 46 5.01 15.69 -6.67
N SER A 47 5.19 16.39 -7.79
CA SER A 47 4.24 16.36 -8.92
C SER A 47 4.35 15.12 -9.80
N PHE A 48 5.42 14.33 -9.66
CA PHE A 48 5.75 13.23 -10.56
C PHE A 48 4.58 12.29 -10.86
N LEU A 49 3.85 11.88 -9.83
CA LEU A 49 2.69 10.99 -9.96
C LEU A 49 1.58 11.62 -10.83
N ASP A 50 1.21 12.85 -10.51
CA ASP A 50 0.17 13.63 -11.19
C ASP A 50 0.55 13.91 -12.65
N ASP A 51 1.81 14.30 -12.88
CA ASP A 51 2.39 14.61 -14.18
C ASP A 51 2.43 13.37 -15.09
N VAL A 52 2.86 12.22 -14.57
CA VAL A 52 2.93 10.97 -15.34
C VAL A 52 1.52 10.51 -15.74
N ILE A 53 0.57 10.50 -14.80
CA ILE A 53 -0.82 10.13 -15.11
C ILE A 53 -1.39 11.10 -16.16
N GLY A 54 -1.20 12.40 -16.00
CA GLY A 54 -1.65 13.40 -16.98
C GLY A 54 -1.06 13.20 -18.37
N ARG A 55 0.23 12.85 -18.46
CA ARG A 55 0.89 12.54 -19.74
C ARG A 55 0.37 11.26 -20.37
N ILE A 56 0.07 10.23 -19.58
CA ILE A 56 -0.54 8.97 -20.07
C ILE A 56 -1.94 9.26 -20.61
N THR A 57 -2.80 9.94 -19.85
CA THR A 57 -4.17 10.25 -20.28
C THR A 57 -4.18 11.11 -21.55
N ASN A 58 -3.32 12.14 -21.61
CA ASN A 58 -3.19 12.98 -22.80
C ASN A 58 -2.66 12.19 -24.01
N GLY A 59 -1.70 11.28 -23.78
CA GLY A 59 -1.19 10.38 -24.83
C GLY A 59 -2.24 9.41 -25.38
N CYS A 60 -3.26 9.08 -24.57
CA CYS A 60 -4.43 8.30 -24.97
C CYS A 60 -5.53 9.15 -25.63
N GLY A 61 -5.34 10.46 -25.81
CA GLY A 61 -6.33 11.36 -26.37
C GLY A 61 -7.51 11.67 -25.42
N LEU A 62 -7.34 11.44 -24.12
CA LEU A 62 -8.34 11.75 -23.09
C LEU A 62 -8.21 13.21 -22.66
N ASP A 63 -9.34 13.87 -22.44
CA ASP A 63 -9.36 15.25 -21.92
C ASP A 63 -9.31 15.30 -20.38
N ASP A 64 -9.34 16.50 -19.81
CA ASP A 64 -9.29 16.69 -18.36
C ASP A 64 -10.51 16.09 -17.63
N GLN A 65 -11.69 16.06 -18.26
CA GLN A 65 -12.88 15.45 -17.66
C GLN A 65 -12.80 13.93 -17.70
N ASP A 66 -12.26 13.36 -18.77
CA ASP A 66 -11.93 11.93 -18.85
C ASP A 66 -10.91 11.55 -17.79
N ARG A 67 -9.85 12.36 -17.61
CA ARG A 67 -8.83 12.14 -16.58
C ARG A 67 -9.43 12.09 -15.17
N GLN A 68 -10.31 13.04 -14.83
CA GLN A 68 -11.04 13.02 -13.55
C GLN A 68 -11.90 11.77 -13.38
N ARG A 69 -12.58 11.32 -14.46
CA ARG A 69 -13.35 10.07 -14.46
C ARG A 69 -12.48 8.83 -14.30
N VAL A 70 -11.29 8.81 -14.90
CA VAL A 70 -10.29 7.74 -14.72
C VAL A 70 -9.86 7.69 -13.26
N LEU A 71 -9.42 8.82 -12.69
CA LEU A 71 -9.01 8.88 -11.28
C LEU A 71 -10.14 8.42 -10.33
N ALA A 72 -11.38 8.89 -10.54
CA ALA A 72 -12.52 8.47 -9.72
C ALA A 72 -12.84 6.96 -9.79
N ARG A 73 -12.38 6.27 -10.84
CA ARG A 73 -12.53 4.81 -11.03
C ARG A 73 -11.28 4.02 -10.62
N SER A 74 -10.17 4.70 -10.36
CA SER A 74 -8.92 4.08 -9.96
C SER A 74 -8.86 3.81 -8.45
N MET A 75 -8.02 2.86 -8.08
CA MET A 75 -7.69 2.56 -6.70
C MET A 75 -6.17 2.48 -6.54
N LEU A 76 -5.68 2.98 -5.41
CA LEU A 76 -4.27 2.95 -5.02
C LEU A 76 -4.05 1.96 -3.89
N VAL A 77 -3.02 1.13 -4.00
CA VAL A 77 -2.46 0.39 -2.86
C VAL A 77 -1.19 1.09 -2.42
N SER A 78 -1.25 1.77 -1.28
CA SER A 78 -0.09 2.32 -0.58
C SER A 78 0.57 1.19 0.20
N ALA A 79 1.55 0.54 -0.42
CA ALA A 79 2.26 -0.61 0.16
C ALA A 79 3.48 -0.14 0.96
N ASP A 80 3.42 -0.32 2.27
CA ASP A 80 4.48 0.03 3.19
C ASP A 80 4.44 -0.89 4.42
N MET A 81 5.59 -1.24 4.99
CA MET A 81 5.68 -2.30 6.00
C MET A 81 4.77 -2.07 7.22
N ALA A 82 4.49 -3.15 7.97
CA ALA A 82 3.59 -3.13 9.12
C ALA A 82 4.26 -3.71 10.38
N HIS A 83 3.88 -3.20 11.55
CA HIS A 83 4.45 -3.69 12.81
C HIS A 83 3.82 -5.01 13.24
N ALA A 84 4.61 -6.09 13.23
CA ALA A 84 4.23 -7.34 13.85
C ALA A 84 4.26 -7.23 15.39
N PHE A 85 3.36 -7.93 16.05
CA PHE A 85 3.29 -8.04 17.50
C PHE A 85 4.62 -8.54 18.07
N ASN A 86 5.15 -7.79 19.04
CA ASN A 86 6.38 -8.13 19.75
C ASN A 86 6.05 -8.52 21.19
N PRO A 87 6.20 -9.80 21.59
CA PRO A 87 5.94 -10.25 22.95
C PRO A 87 6.80 -9.57 24.03
N GLY A 88 7.95 -8.99 23.67
CA GLY A 88 8.79 -8.22 24.57
C GLY A 88 8.23 -6.82 24.89
N HIS A 89 7.33 -6.30 24.05
CA HIS A 89 6.71 -4.99 24.22
C HIS A 89 5.19 -5.07 23.98
N PRO A 90 4.45 -5.93 24.68
CA PRO A 90 3.03 -6.18 24.37
C PRO A 90 2.18 -4.93 24.61
N HIS A 91 2.64 -4.02 25.47
CA HIS A 91 1.94 -2.81 25.86
C HIS A 91 1.94 -1.72 24.77
N VAL A 92 2.63 -1.85 23.64
CA VAL A 92 2.53 -0.86 22.55
C VAL A 92 1.55 -1.25 21.45
N TYR A 93 0.94 -2.44 21.55
CA TYR A 93 0.01 -2.98 20.54
C TYR A 93 -1.43 -2.93 21.03
N ASP A 94 -2.35 -2.78 20.08
CA ASP A 94 -3.78 -2.97 20.34
C ASP A 94 -4.06 -4.47 20.62
N ASN A 95 -4.98 -4.75 21.55
CA ASN A 95 -5.25 -6.11 21.98
C ASN A 95 -6.04 -6.92 20.95
N ASP A 96 -6.91 -6.26 20.19
CA ASP A 96 -7.81 -6.89 19.21
C ASP A 96 -7.19 -6.92 17.80
N HIS A 97 -6.15 -6.12 17.57
CA HIS A 97 -5.48 -5.98 16.26
C HIS A 97 -4.01 -6.40 16.30
N ARG A 98 -3.73 -7.56 16.91
CA ARG A 98 -2.38 -8.13 16.96
C ARG A 98 -2.02 -8.78 15.64
N VAL A 99 -1.00 -8.23 15.00
CA VAL A 99 -0.45 -8.74 13.74
C VAL A 99 0.63 -9.77 14.01
N HIS A 100 0.60 -10.89 13.30
CA HIS A 100 1.55 -11.98 13.44
C HIS A 100 2.34 -12.23 12.14
N LEU A 101 3.57 -12.71 12.26
CA LEU A 101 4.38 -13.12 11.11
C LEU A 101 3.82 -14.40 10.47
N ASN A 102 4.02 -14.56 9.17
CA ASN A 102 3.57 -15.65 8.32
C ASN A 102 2.04 -15.86 8.37
N GLN A 103 1.29 -14.79 8.60
CA GLN A 103 -0.18 -14.77 8.59
C GLN A 103 -0.73 -13.83 7.52
N GLY A 104 0.13 -13.37 6.60
CA GLY A 104 -0.24 -12.66 5.39
C GLY A 104 -0.22 -11.13 5.52
N PRO A 105 -0.50 -10.43 4.41
CA PRO A 105 -0.49 -8.98 4.33
C PRO A 105 -1.43 -8.33 5.33
N VAL A 106 -1.06 -7.13 5.77
CA VAL A 106 -1.73 -6.39 6.82
C VAL A 106 -2.39 -5.18 6.21
N ILE A 107 -3.70 -5.02 6.39
CA ILE A 107 -4.42 -3.78 6.09
C ILE A 107 -4.23 -2.85 7.29
N LYS A 108 -3.83 -1.61 7.07
CA LYS A 108 -3.52 -0.62 8.12
C LYS A 108 -4.62 0.42 8.18
N THR A 109 -5.25 0.61 9.34
CA THR A 109 -6.28 1.64 9.54
C THR A 109 -5.90 2.55 10.70
N ASN A 110 -6.12 3.85 10.53
CA ASN A 110 -5.93 4.83 11.58
C ASN A 110 -6.99 5.94 11.47
N ALA A 111 -7.71 6.21 12.55
CA ALA A 111 -8.81 7.18 12.56
C ALA A 111 -8.36 8.62 12.24
N SER A 112 -7.08 8.95 12.46
CA SER A 112 -6.49 10.25 12.13
C SER A 112 -5.91 10.32 10.72
N GLN A 113 -6.27 9.37 9.83
CA GLN A 113 -5.83 9.33 8.43
C GLN A 113 -4.29 9.30 8.28
N ARG A 114 -3.60 8.67 9.25
CA ARG A 114 -2.18 8.29 9.10
C ARG A 114 -1.98 7.18 8.06
N TYR A 115 -3.06 6.43 7.84
CA TYR A 115 -3.26 5.45 6.79
C TYR A 115 -4.56 5.80 6.09
N THR A 116 -4.61 5.63 4.76
CA THR A 116 -5.76 5.99 3.91
C THR A 116 -6.93 5.02 3.96
N SER A 117 -6.72 3.82 4.49
CA SER A 117 -7.68 2.74 4.41
C SER A 117 -9.04 3.12 5.04
N ASP A 118 -10.10 2.91 4.26
CA ASP A 118 -11.49 2.91 4.73
C ASP A 118 -12.11 1.52 4.50
N SER A 119 -13.40 1.37 4.79
CA SER A 119 -14.07 0.08 4.66
C SER A 119 -14.15 -0.43 3.21
N LEU A 120 -14.28 0.48 2.24
CA LEU A 120 -14.39 0.12 0.82
C LEU A 120 -13.02 -0.24 0.24
N SER A 121 -11.98 0.54 0.55
CA SER A 121 -10.63 0.27 0.06
C SER A 121 -10.02 -0.95 0.74
N ALA A 122 -10.29 -1.17 2.03
CA ALA A 122 -9.96 -2.42 2.72
C ALA A 122 -10.66 -3.62 2.08
N GLY A 123 -11.97 -3.54 1.80
CA GLY A 123 -12.73 -4.63 1.18
C GLY A 123 -12.21 -5.03 -0.21
N ALA A 124 -11.75 -4.06 -1.01
CA ALA A 124 -11.13 -4.35 -2.30
C ALA A 124 -9.82 -5.13 -2.16
N PHE A 125 -8.98 -4.78 -1.18
CA PHE A 125 -7.75 -5.53 -0.92
C PHE A 125 -8.01 -6.91 -0.31
N GLN A 126 -9.01 -7.02 0.58
CA GLN A 126 -9.47 -8.32 1.11
C GLN A 126 -9.89 -9.26 -0.03
N LEU A 127 -10.66 -8.74 -0.99
CA LEU A 127 -11.06 -9.51 -2.17
C LEU A 127 -9.84 -9.94 -3.02
N ALA A 128 -8.83 -9.09 -3.17
CA ALA A 128 -7.59 -9.46 -3.85
C ALA A 128 -6.85 -10.59 -3.11
N CYS A 129 -6.76 -10.52 -1.78
CA CYS A 129 -6.19 -11.59 -0.95
C CYS A 129 -6.99 -12.91 -1.08
N GLU A 130 -8.31 -12.84 -1.04
CA GLU A 130 -9.20 -14.01 -1.21
C GLU A 130 -9.03 -14.66 -2.59
N ARG A 131 -8.98 -13.86 -3.66
CA ARG A 131 -8.72 -14.33 -5.03
C ARG A 131 -7.35 -14.99 -5.16
N ALA A 132 -6.35 -14.46 -4.47
CA ALA A 132 -5.00 -15.01 -4.42
C ALA A 132 -4.87 -16.25 -3.50
N GLY A 133 -5.91 -16.59 -2.74
CA GLY A 133 -5.87 -17.66 -1.75
C GLY A 133 -4.84 -17.42 -0.64
N VAL A 134 -4.69 -16.16 -0.19
CA VAL A 134 -3.77 -15.78 0.88
C VAL A 134 -4.53 -15.26 2.10
N PRO A 135 -4.03 -15.52 3.33
CA PRO A 135 -4.56 -14.88 4.51
C PRO A 135 -4.23 -13.39 4.52
N TRP A 136 -4.99 -12.63 5.30
CA TRP A 136 -4.74 -11.21 5.54
C TRP A 136 -5.05 -10.87 7.00
N GLN A 137 -4.50 -9.76 7.47
CA GLN A 137 -4.63 -9.29 8.84
C GLN A 137 -5.02 -7.81 8.88
N HIS A 138 -5.43 -7.34 10.05
CA HIS A 138 -5.79 -5.94 10.26
C HIS A 138 -4.94 -5.34 11.38
N TYR A 139 -4.32 -4.21 11.09
CA TYR A 139 -3.58 -3.39 12.04
C TYR A 139 -4.33 -2.11 12.36
N VAL A 140 -4.42 -1.83 13.66
CA VAL A 140 -4.88 -0.55 14.19
C VAL A 140 -3.91 -0.12 15.28
N GLN A 141 -3.42 1.12 15.21
CA GLN A 141 -2.63 1.72 16.28
C GLN A 141 -3.53 1.98 17.47
N ARG A 142 -3.04 1.71 18.69
CA ARG A 142 -3.72 2.15 19.91
C ARG A 142 -4.01 3.65 19.87
N SER A 143 -5.24 4.03 20.20
CA SER A 143 -5.70 5.43 20.12
C SER A 143 -4.95 6.40 21.04
N ASP A 144 -4.27 5.90 22.07
CA ASP A 144 -3.49 6.71 23.02
C ASP A 144 -2.01 6.88 22.63
N LEU A 145 -1.58 6.28 21.52
CA LEU A 145 -0.21 6.35 21.01
C LEU A 145 -0.17 7.00 19.63
N ALA A 146 0.91 7.76 19.38
CA ALA A 146 1.19 8.27 18.05
C ALA A 146 1.52 7.13 17.07
N CYS A 147 1.25 7.39 15.79
CA CYS A 147 1.53 6.48 14.69
C CYS A 147 2.38 7.21 13.64
N GLY A 148 3.28 6.49 12.98
CA GLY A 148 3.86 6.95 11.72
C GLY A 148 2.78 7.19 10.67
N SER A 149 3.09 8.00 9.66
CA SER A 149 2.26 8.19 8.47
C SER A 149 2.95 7.50 7.30
N THR A 150 2.22 7.25 6.21
CA THR A 150 2.79 6.74 4.96
C THR A 150 2.63 7.77 3.83
N ILE A 151 3.03 7.39 2.62
CA ILE A 151 2.76 8.15 1.39
C ILE A 151 1.29 8.10 0.95
N GLY A 152 0.51 7.14 1.43
CA GLY A 152 -0.88 6.92 1.02
C GLY A 152 -1.72 8.19 1.13
N PRO A 153 -1.78 8.83 2.32
CA PRO A 153 -2.58 10.04 2.51
C PRO A 153 -2.17 11.19 1.59
N MET A 154 -0.87 11.32 1.29
CA MET A 154 -0.36 12.36 0.39
C MET A 154 -0.84 12.13 -1.04
N ALA A 155 -0.65 10.91 -1.56
CA ALA A 155 -1.05 10.56 -2.92
C ALA A 155 -2.57 10.62 -3.10
N ALA A 156 -3.33 10.08 -2.14
CA ALA A 156 -4.79 10.08 -2.17
C ALA A 156 -5.37 11.50 -2.12
N ALA A 157 -4.86 12.37 -1.24
CA ALA A 157 -5.32 13.75 -1.13
C ALA A 157 -4.98 14.57 -2.39
N ARG A 158 -3.81 14.34 -2.99
CA ARG A 158 -3.38 15.06 -4.20
C ARG A 158 -4.20 14.70 -5.43
N LEU A 159 -4.54 13.42 -5.60
CA LEU A 159 -5.22 12.92 -6.80
C LEU A 159 -6.72 12.69 -6.64
N GLY A 160 -7.25 12.71 -5.41
CA GLY A 160 -8.63 12.33 -5.12
C GLY A 160 -8.91 10.84 -5.35
N LEU A 161 -7.91 9.98 -5.19
CA LEU A 161 -8.02 8.53 -5.38
C LEU A 161 -8.47 7.82 -4.10
N ARG A 162 -9.25 6.75 -4.26
CA ARG A 162 -9.43 5.79 -3.17
C ARG A 162 -8.11 5.06 -2.96
N SER A 163 -7.71 4.92 -1.71
CA SER A 163 -6.44 4.30 -1.35
C SER A 163 -6.60 3.37 -0.16
N VAL A 164 -5.86 2.26 -0.19
CA VAL A 164 -5.70 1.34 0.93
C VAL A 164 -4.23 1.29 1.31
N ASP A 165 -3.95 1.41 2.60
CA ASP A 165 -2.61 1.24 3.16
C ASP A 165 -2.44 -0.20 3.63
N VAL A 166 -1.44 -0.88 3.09
CA VAL A 166 -1.16 -2.29 3.37
C VAL A 166 0.32 -2.48 3.64
N GLY A 167 0.70 -3.60 4.26
CA GLY A 167 2.10 -3.89 4.56
C GLY A 167 2.37 -5.34 4.93
N ASN A 168 3.62 -5.77 4.75
CA ASN A 168 4.07 -7.03 5.34
C ASN A 168 4.43 -6.84 6.81
N PRO A 169 4.05 -7.79 7.68
CA PRO A 169 4.37 -7.72 9.09
C PRO A 169 5.88 -7.92 9.31
N MET A 170 6.49 -7.07 10.13
CA MET A 170 7.90 -7.11 10.45
C MET A 170 8.20 -6.71 11.90
N TRP A 171 9.39 -7.08 12.35
CA TRP A 171 9.99 -6.62 13.59
C TRP A 171 11.18 -5.71 13.33
N ALA A 172 11.44 -4.85 14.31
CA ALA A 172 12.58 -3.95 14.36
C ALA A 172 12.67 -3.04 13.13
N MET A 173 11.53 -2.48 12.71
CA MET A 173 11.46 -1.43 11.68
C MET A 173 12.44 -0.28 12.00
N HIS A 174 13.18 0.16 10.99
CA HIS A 174 14.30 1.12 11.06
C HIS A 174 15.58 0.61 11.74
N SER A 175 15.67 -0.68 12.06
CA SER A 175 16.94 -1.30 12.46
C SER A 175 17.89 -1.42 11.26
N ALA A 176 19.20 -1.38 11.50
CA ALA A 176 20.20 -1.75 10.49
C ALA A 176 20.02 -3.20 9.99
N ARG A 177 19.35 -4.04 10.78
CA ARG A 177 18.95 -5.39 10.38
C ARG A 177 17.56 -5.71 10.94
N GLU A 178 16.61 -5.73 10.03
CA GLU A 178 15.20 -5.96 10.29
C GLU A 178 14.85 -7.44 10.12
N SER A 179 13.63 -7.86 10.48
CA SER A 179 13.18 -9.25 10.32
C SER A 179 11.69 -9.33 10.00
N ALA A 180 11.30 -10.25 9.12
CA ALA A 180 9.92 -10.48 8.69
C ALA A 180 9.68 -11.97 8.41
N GLY A 181 8.41 -12.36 8.25
CA GLY A 181 8.06 -13.72 7.84
C GLY A 181 8.29 -13.93 6.36
N ALA A 182 8.92 -15.04 5.99
CA ALA A 182 9.17 -15.37 4.58
C ALA A 182 7.87 -15.63 3.81
N ALA A 183 6.87 -16.24 4.46
CA ALA A 183 5.59 -16.53 3.83
C ALA A 183 4.75 -15.26 3.58
N ASP A 184 4.96 -14.20 4.36
CA ASP A 184 4.25 -12.94 4.17
C ASP A 184 4.65 -12.26 2.85
N HIS A 185 5.93 -12.36 2.48
CA HIS A 185 6.42 -11.76 1.24
C HIS A 185 5.81 -12.41 -0.01
N ASP A 186 5.76 -13.74 -0.05
CA ASP A 186 5.05 -14.48 -1.10
C ASP A 186 3.56 -14.10 -1.14
N ALA A 187 2.91 -14.05 0.03
CA ALA A 187 1.50 -13.71 0.12
C ALA A 187 1.21 -12.28 -0.39
N MET A 188 2.09 -11.31 -0.11
CA MET A 188 1.99 -9.95 -0.62
C MET A 188 2.15 -9.89 -2.14
N CYS A 189 3.15 -10.58 -2.71
CA CYS A 189 3.31 -10.65 -4.16
C CYS A 189 2.04 -11.18 -4.84
N ARG A 190 1.46 -12.25 -4.30
CA ARG A 190 0.22 -12.84 -4.83
C ARG A 190 -1.00 -11.92 -4.67
N ALA A 191 -1.14 -11.25 -3.52
CA ALA A 191 -2.22 -10.30 -3.29
C ALA A 191 -2.14 -9.09 -4.24
N LEU A 192 -0.95 -8.50 -4.41
CA LEU A 192 -0.74 -7.37 -5.33
C LEU A 192 -0.95 -7.77 -6.78
N LYS A 193 -0.54 -8.98 -7.17
CA LYS A 193 -0.81 -9.52 -8.52
C LYS A 193 -2.32 -9.62 -8.75
N ALA A 194 -3.05 -10.25 -7.82
CA ALA A 194 -4.50 -10.36 -7.92
C ALA A 194 -5.19 -8.99 -7.91
N PHE A 195 -4.63 -8.00 -7.21
CA PHE A 195 -5.11 -6.61 -7.25
C PHE A 195 -4.94 -5.98 -8.64
N PHE A 196 -3.79 -6.17 -9.30
CA PHE A 196 -3.59 -5.67 -10.67
C PHE A 196 -4.49 -6.36 -11.71
N GLU A 197 -4.93 -7.59 -11.45
CA GLU A 197 -5.83 -8.37 -12.32
C GLU A 197 -7.33 -8.14 -12.03
N THR A 198 -7.67 -7.29 -11.06
CA THR A 198 -9.06 -7.01 -10.63
C THR A 198 -9.64 -5.78 -11.31
#